data_AF-A0A957XQ98-F1
#
_entry.id   AF-A0A957XQ98-F1
#
_cell.length_a   1.000
_cell.length_b   1.000
_cell.length_c   1.000
_cell.angle_alpha   90.00
_cell.angle_beta   90.00
_cell.angle_gamma   90.00
#
_symmetry.space_group_name_H-M   'P 1'
#
loop_
_entity.id
_entity.type
_entity.pdbx_description
1 polymer ?
#
loop_
_entity_poly.entity_id
_entity_poly.type
_entity_poly.pdbx_seq_one_letter_code
_entity_poly.pdbx_strand_id
1 'polypeptide(L)'
;MILETIRRPLSGKAWQSYLVVALAFLSIRVASLFWWLLDPGRWQLAFRGSVVLPISALLIFPWTTLVYVFIAAPGRLSDQHWIWLGVALLLDLLMYDRGLWGSSTMEEPG
;
A
#
# COMPACT_ATOMS: atom_id res chain seq x y z
N MET A 1 -33.90 26.49 14.98
CA MET A 1 -34.00 25.36 14.04
C MET A 1 -32.71 25.07 13.25
N ILE A 2 -31.77 26.01 13.11
CA ILE A 2 -30.54 25.83 12.29
C ILE A 2 -29.34 25.24 13.09
N LEU A 3 -29.38 25.24 14.43
CA LEU A 3 -28.24 24.86 15.27
C LEU A 3 -28.09 23.35 15.54
N GLU A 4 -29.06 22.51 15.17
CA GLU A 4 -29.02 21.05 15.40
C GLU A 4 -28.38 20.28 14.24
N THR A 5 -28.22 20.90 13.07
CA THR A 5 -27.62 20.28 11.88
C THR A 5 -26.12 19.99 12.05
N ILE A 6 -25.42 20.70 12.94
CA ILE A 6 -23.95 20.68 13.07
C ILE A 6 -23.46 19.69 14.16
N ARG A 7 -24.37 18.96 14.83
CA ARG A 7 -23.97 17.95 15.84
C ARG A 7 -24.30 16.54 15.37
N ARG A 8 -23.81 16.12 14.20
CA ARG A 8 -23.80 14.69 13.85
C ARG A 8 -22.60 14.05 14.55
N PRO A 9 -22.77 13.27 15.63
CA PRO A 9 -21.67 12.52 16.19
C PRO A 9 -21.14 11.60 15.09
N LEU A 10 -19.86 11.71 14.76
CA LEU A 10 -19.19 10.79 13.85
C LEU A 10 -19.40 9.39 14.42
N SER A 11 -20.35 8.65 13.84
CA SER A 11 -20.79 7.38 14.40
C SER A 11 -19.60 6.44 14.52
N GLY A 12 -19.51 5.65 15.59
CA GLY A 12 -18.37 4.76 15.86
C GLY A 12 -17.99 3.82 14.71
N LYS A 13 -18.90 3.60 13.74
CA LYS A 13 -18.67 2.82 12.52
C LYS A 13 -17.72 3.49 11.52
N ALA A 14 -17.67 4.82 11.48
CA ALA A 14 -16.71 5.56 10.66
C ALA A 14 -15.28 5.38 11.18
N TRP A 15 -15.09 5.39 12.50
CA TRP A 15 -13.78 5.15 13.12
C TRP A 15 -13.26 3.73 12.87
N GLN A 16 -14.17 2.74 12.84
CA GLN A 16 -13.82 1.35 12.55
C GLN A 16 -13.25 1.17 11.13
N SER A 17 -13.80 1.86 10.13
CA SER A 17 -13.30 1.73 8.75
C SER A 17 -11.90 2.36 8.58
N TYR A 18 -11.61 3.49 9.24
CA TYR A 18 -10.28 4.10 9.21
C TYR A 18 -9.22 3.22 9.90
N LEU A 19 -9.56 2.59 11.02
CA LEU A 19 -8.65 1.68 11.71
C LEU A 19 -8.33 0.44 10.86
N VAL A 20 -9.32 -0.15 10.21
CA VAL A 20 -9.12 -1.30 9.30
C VAL A 20 -8.23 -0.92 8.13
N VAL A 21 -8.47 0.24 7.52
CA VAL A 21 -7.62 0.78 6.44
C VAL A 21 -6.20 1.04 6.94
N ALA A 22 -6.04 1.72 8.08
CA ALA A 22 -4.73 2.04 8.64
C ALA A 22 -3.94 0.77 8.98
N LEU A 23 -4.60 -0.25 9.55
CA LEU A 23 -4.01 -1.54 9.83
C LEU A 23 -3.64 -2.29 8.55
N ALA A 24 -4.49 -2.28 7.52
CA ALA A 24 -4.18 -2.91 6.23
C ALA A 24 -3.01 -2.22 5.49
N PHE A 25 -2.90 -0.89 5.60
CA PHE A 25 -1.76 -0.13 5.07
C PHE A 25 -0.48 -0.36 5.87
N LEU A 26 -0.59 -0.49 7.20
CA LEU A 26 0.55 -0.75 8.06
C LEU A 26 1.00 -2.22 7.98
N SER A 27 0.07 -3.16 7.77
CA SER A 27 0.34 -4.59 7.87
C SER A 27 1.30 -5.08 6.80
N ILE A 28 1.19 -4.60 5.56
CA ILE A 28 2.09 -5.05 4.48
C ILE A 28 3.53 -4.59 4.73
N ARG A 29 3.71 -3.39 5.29
CA ARG A 29 5.03 -2.82 5.65
C ARG A 29 5.64 -3.57 6.83
N VAL A 30 4.83 -3.87 7.84
CA VAL A 30 5.24 -4.64 9.02
C VAL A 30 5.58 -6.07 8.64
N ALA A 31 4.75 -6.74 7.82
CA ALA A 31 5.04 -8.08 7.32
C ALA A 31 6.34 -8.14 6.52
N SER A 32 6.62 -7.11 5.71
CA SER A 32 7.87 -6.99 4.97
C SER A 32 9.08 -6.83 5.90
N LEU A 33 8.96 -6.03 6.96
CA LEU A 33 10.01 -5.88 7.96
C LEU A 33 10.26 -7.19 8.72
N PHE A 34 9.20 -7.91 9.11
CA PHE A 34 9.34 -9.22 9.73
C PHE A 34 10.02 -10.23 8.79
N TRP A 35 9.64 -10.29 7.51
CA TRP A 35 10.32 -11.15 6.55
C TRP A 35 11.79 -10.78 6.39
N TRP A 36 12.11 -9.48 6.35
CA TRP A 36 13.50 -9.03 6.28
C TRP A 36 14.33 -9.51 7.48
N LEU A 37 13.75 -9.51 8.69
CA LEU A 37 14.41 -10.04 9.89
C LEU A 37 14.50 -11.57 9.91
N LEU A 38 13.51 -12.27 9.35
CA LEU A 38 13.47 -13.73 9.31
C LEU A 38 14.39 -14.33 8.24
N ASP A 39 14.53 -13.65 7.10
CA ASP A 39 15.36 -14.11 5.98
C ASP A 39 16.17 -12.93 5.37
N PRO A 40 17.18 -12.41 6.09
CA PRO A 40 17.98 -11.29 5.61
C PRO A 40 18.79 -11.63 4.35
N GLY A 41 19.14 -12.92 4.16
CA GLY A 41 19.89 -13.38 2.98
C GLY A 41 19.12 -13.16 1.68
N ARG A 42 17.80 -13.39 1.71
CA ARG A 42 16.93 -13.14 0.56
C ARG A 42 16.87 -11.67 0.14
N TRP A 43 16.83 -10.77 1.13
CA TRP A 43 16.85 -9.33 0.91
C TRP A 43 18.22 -8.84 0.45
N GLN A 44 19.31 -9.43 0.95
CA GLN A 44 20.67 -9.17 0.46
C GLN A 44 20.83 -9.55 -1.01
N LEU A 45 20.28 -10.70 -1.43
CA LEU A 45 20.32 -11.13 -2.84
C LEU A 45 19.51 -10.18 -3.74
N ALA A 46 18.30 -9.82 -3.31
CA ALA A 46 17.42 -8.93 -4.07
C ALA A 46 18.01 -7.51 -4.21
N PHE A 47 18.53 -6.93 -3.13
CA PHE A 47 19.01 -5.54 -3.11
C PHE A 47 20.54 -5.40 -3.15
N ARG A 48 21.25 -6.49 -3.47
CA ARG A 48 22.73 -6.53 -3.56
C ARG A 48 23.41 -5.98 -2.30
N GLY A 49 22.86 -6.26 -1.13
CA GLY A 49 23.36 -5.79 0.17
C GLY A 49 23.04 -4.32 0.51
N SER A 50 22.32 -3.59 -0.33
CA SER A 50 21.89 -2.21 -0.02
C SER A 50 20.77 -2.20 1.03
N VAL A 51 20.91 -1.36 2.05
CA VAL A 51 19.92 -1.17 3.12
C VAL A 51 18.97 0.00 2.79
N VAL A 52 19.46 1.02 2.08
CA VAL A 52 18.67 2.23 1.77
C VAL A 52 17.60 1.94 0.72
N LEU A 53 17.95 1.15 -0.31
CA LEU A 53 17.03 0.79 -1.38
C LEU A 53 15.77 0.06 -0.88
N PRO A 54 15.85 -1.04 -0.09
CA PRO A 54 14.64 -1.72 0.40
C PRO A 54 13.78 -0.81 1.28
N ILE A 55 14.38 0.05 2.10
CA ILE A 55 13.64 1.00 2.94
C ILE A 55 12.86 1.99 2.07
N SER A 56 13.53 2.62 1.10
CA SER A 56 12.87 3.55 0.18
C SER A 56 11.76 2.89 -0.64
N ALA A 57 12.00 1.67 -1.13
CA ALA A 57 11.05 0.91 -1.91
C ALA A 57 9.83 0.49 -1.07
N LEU A 58 10.00 0.07 0.19
CA LEU A 58 8.89 -0.28 1.07
C LEU A 58 7.99 0.91 1.44
N LEU A 59 8.55 2.11 1.50
CA LEU A 59 7.79 3.32 1.83
C LEU A 59 6.90 3.77 0.67
N ILE A 60 7.37 3.60 -0.57
CA ILE A 60 6.70 4.08 -1.78
C ILE A 60 5.90 2.96 -2.46
N PHE A 61 6.50 1.79 -2.67
CA PHE A 61 5.93 0.68 -3.43
C PHE A 61 6.00 -0.63 -2.63
N PRO A 62 5.22 -0.77 -1.55
CA PRO A 62 5.30 -1.93 -0.67
C PRO A 62 4.98 -3.25 -1.36
N TRP A 63 3.97 -3.30 -2.25
CA TRP A 63 3.63 -4.54 -2.97
C TRP A 63 4.69 -4.90 -3.99
N THR A 64 5.14 -3.91 -4.77
CA THR A 64 6.22 -4.10 -5.75
C THR A 64 7.48 -4.61 -5.08
N THR A 65 7.80 -4.10 -3.89
CA THR A 65 8.98 -4.53 -3.12
C THR A 65 8.88 -5.99 -2.69
N LEU A 66 7.73 -6.42 -2.18
CA LEU A 66 7.53 -7.82 -1.79
C LEU A 66 7.66 -8.77 -2.97
N VAL A 67 7.01 -8.45 -4.09
CA VAL A 67 7.09 -9.27 -5.31
C VAL A 67 8.52 -9.29 -5.83
N TYR A 68 9.22 -8.15 -5.84
CA TYR A 68 10.61 -8.06 -6.23
C TYR A 68 11.51 -8.95 -5.37
N VAL A 69 11.42 -8.87 -4.04
CA VAL A 69 12.18 -9.75 -3.13
C VAL A 69 11.80 -11.22 -3.34
N PHE A 70 10.54 -11.50 -3.66
CA PHE A 70 10.08 -12.86 -3.92
C PHE A 70 10.76 -13.48 -5.15
N ILE A 71 10.83 -12.74 -6.26
CA ILE A 71 11.28 -13.22 -7.58
C ILE A 71 12.76 -12.97 -7.89
N ALA A 72 13.39 -11.95 -7.28
CA ALA A 72 14.80 -11.60 -7.53
C ALA A 72 15.75 -12.48 -6.71
N ALA A 73 15.30 -13.00 -5.58
CA ALA A 73 16.10 -13.88 -4.73
C ALA A 73 16.61 -15.18 -5.39
N PRO A 74 15.86 -15.89 -6.25
CA PRO A 74 16.40 -17.03 -6.99
C PRO A 74 17.40 -16.67 -8.10
N GLY A 75 17.76 -15.38 -8.27
CA GLY A 75 18.78 -14.94 -9.23
C GLY A 75 18.21 -14.08 -10.36
N ARG A 76 18.38 -14.52 -11.62
CA ARG A 76 17.97 -13.72 -12.79
C ARG A 76 16.45 -13.60 -12.89
N LEU A 77 16.00 -12.37 -13.19
CA LEU A 77 14.61 -12.14 -13.60
C LEU A 77 14.37 -12.83 -14.96
N SER A 78 13.32 -13.64 -15.03
CA SER A 78 12.79 -14.20 -16.27
C SER A 78 11.80 -13.22 -16.90
N ASP A 79 11.47 -13.41 -18.19
CA ASP A 79 10.53 -12.53 -18.89
C ASP A 79 9.13 -12.54 -18.25
N GLN A 80 8.73 -13.68 -17.68
CA GLN A 80 7.46 -13.83 -16.96
C GLN A 80 7.42 -13.00 -15.66
N HIS A 81 8.56 -12.73 -15.03
CA HIS A 81 8.61 -11.96 -13.78
C HIS A 81 8.19 -10.50 -13.96
N TRP A 82 8.33 -9.93 -15.16
CA TRP A 82 7.90 -8.57 -15.45
C TRP A 82 6.39 -8.38 -15.38
N ILE A 83 5.61 -9.41 -15.72
CA ILE A 83 4.15 -9.37 -15.60
C ILE A 83 3.77 -9.22 -14.12
N TRP A 84 4.38 -10.00 -13.24
CA TRP A 84 4.13 -9.93 -11.80
C TRP A 84 4.58 -8.60 -11.18
N LEU A 85 5.72 -8.06 -11.61
CA LEU A 85 6.16 -6.72 -11.20
C LEU A 85 5.19 -5.62 -11.67
N GLY A 86 4.68 -5.73 -12.90
CA GLY A 86 3.68 -4.80 -13.43
C GLY A 86 2.38 -4.84 -12.62
N VAL A 87 1.88 -6.02 -12.27
CA VAL A 87 0.69 -6.17 -11.42
C VAL A 87 0.93 -5.58 -10.03
N ALA A 88 2.08 -5.85 -9.42
CA ALA A 88 2.42 -5.30 -8.11
C ALA A 88 2.49 -3.77 -8.12
N LEU A 89 3.07 -3.19 -9.18
CA LEU A 89 3.12 -1.75 -9.38
C LEU A 89 1.73 -1.15 -9.55
N LEU A 90 0.86 -1.78 -10.36
CA LEU A 90 -0.53 -1.36 -10.51
C LEU A 90 -1.28 -1.39 -9.17
N LEU A 91 -1.06 -2.42 -8.34
CA LEU A 91 -1.65 -2.48 -7.00
C LEU A 91 -1.20 -1.31 -6.11
N ASP A 92 0.09 -0.99 -6.10
CA ASP A 92 0.59 0.16 -5.36
C ASP A 92 -0.05 1.48 -5.84
N LEU A 93 -0.18 1.66 -7.17
CA LEU A 93 -0.82 2.85 -7.75
C LEU A 93 -2.32 2.95 -7.43
N LEU A 94 -3.06 1.85 -7.52
CA LEU A 94 -4.48 1.80 -7.16
C LEU A 94 -4.70 2.13 -5.68
N MET A 95 -3.74 1.80 -4.82
CA MET A 95 -3.81 2.15 -3.40
C MET A 95 -3.58 3.65 -3.14
N TYR A 96 -2.92 4.36 -4.04
CA TYR A 96 -2.78 5.82 -3.98
C TYR A 96 -4.05 6.56 -4.43
N ASP A 97 -4.92 5.95 -5.25
CA ASP A 97 -6.09 6.60 -5.87
C ASP A 97 -7.33 6.75 -4.95
N ARG A 98 -7.13 7.15 -3.69
CA ARG A 98 -8.23 7.26 -2.69
C ARG A 98 -9.04 8.57 -2.76
N GLY A 99 -9.24 9.19 -3.92
CA GLY A 99 -9.75 10.58 -3.96
C GLY A 99 -10.60 11.08 -5.13
N LEU A 100 -10.93 10.28 -6.16
CA LEU A 100 -11.52 10.84 -7.39
C LEU A 100 -13.07 10.88 -7.47
N TRP A 101 -13.82 10.33 -6.52
CA TRP A 101 -15.30 10.26 -6.57
C TRP A 101 -16.01 11.08 -5.48
N GLY A 102 -15.41 12.22 -5.11
CA GLY A 102 -15.94 13.16 -4.12
C GLY A 102 -16.57 14.42 -4.70
N SER A 103 -16.94 14.46 -5.99
CA SER A 103 -17.68 15.59 -6.56
C SER A 103 -19.12 15.21 -6.82
N SER A 104 -19.95 15.29 -5.78
CA SER A 104 -21.39 15.42 -5.96
C SER A 104 -21.66 16.71 -6.72
N THR A 105 -21.96 16.60 -8.01
CA THR A 105 -22.65 17.66 -8.75
C THR A 105 -23.99 17.88 -8.04
N MET A 106 -24.05 18.85 -7.14
CA MET A 106 -25.31 19.43 -6.71
C MET A 106 -25.78 20.32 -7.86
N GLU A 107 -26.53 19.73 -8.79
CA GLU A 107 -27.40 20.52 -9.66
C GLU A 107 -28.54 21.03 -8.79
N GLU A 108 -28.56 22.33 -8.48
CA GLU A 108 -29.76 22.98 -7.93
C GLU A 108 -30.86 22.98 -9.00
N PRO A 109 -32.08 22.48 -8.70
CA PRO A 109 -33.24 22.70 -9.55
C PRO A 109 -33.77 24.13 -9.34
N GLY A 110 -33.74 24.93 -10.40
CA GLY A 110 -34.44 26.22 -10.50
C GLY A 110 -35.91 26.07 -10.89
#